data_AF-A0A1H3YL18-F1
#
_entry.id   AF-A0A1H3YL18-F1
#
_cell.length_a   1.000
_cell.length_b   1.000
_cell.length_c   1.000
_cell.angle_alpha   90.00
_cell.angle_beta   90.00
_cell.angle_gamma   90.00
#
_symmetry.space_group_name_H-M   'P 1'
#
loop_
_entity.id
_entity.type
_entity.pdbx_description
1 polymer ?
#
loop_
_entity_poly.entity_id
_entity_poly.type
_entity_poly.pdbx_seq_one_letter_code
_entity_poly.pdbx_strand_id
1 'polypeptide(L)'
;MPLQPLDKTFKIAWLNHDSWTESYIGTRKLVYEVLPAKNNDLTEETSALCQLAVVGANHMMEVALFGLIRPHIGSQLPDFSITQKQFDNGGYHKALTNWVEPITGSPLDLSAEPFLSTELLRKRRNDTVHKSSAIATVEMARAALYSAVEGTKALYTHFGNQSKYRPFLEKYPVHQEPMFSSVQLP
;
A
#
# COMPACT_ATOMS: atom_id res chain seq x y z
N MET A 1 -29.10 22.27 -40.75
CA MET A 1 -28.52 22.65 -39.44
C MET A 1 -27.02 22.44 -39.52
N PRO A 2 -26.18 23.44 -39.22
CA PRO A 2 -24.75 23.20 -39.08
C PRO A 2 -24.50 22.40 -37.79
N LEU A 3 -23.65 21.37 -37.87
CA LEU A 3 -23.23 20.57 -36.72
C LEU A 3 -22.39 21.45 -35.78
N GLN A 4 -22.73 21.47 -34.49
CA GLN A 4 -21.89 22.12 -33.48
C GLN A 4 -20.53 21.40 -33.41
N PRO A 5 -19.42 22.14 -33.31
CA PRO A 5 -18.13 21.53 -33.08
C PRO A 5 -18.13 20.90 -31.70
N LEU A 6 -17.77 19.62 -31.62
CA LEU A 6 -17.44 18.95 -30.36
C LEU A 6 -16.34 19.77 -29.68
N ASP A 7 -16.63 20.31 -28.50
CA ASP A 7 -15.67 21.01 -27.67
C ASP A 7 -14.58 20.01 -27.24
N LYS A 8 -13.48 19.99 -27.99
CA LYS A 8 -12.34 19.08 -27.82
C LYS A 8 -11.41 19.54 -26.71
N THR A 9 -11.91 20.05 -25.59
CA THR A 9 -11.10 20.10 -24.37
C THR A 9 -11.14 18.75 -23.67
N PHE A 10 -10.45 17.76 -24.25
CA PHE A 10 -10.04 16.58 -23.52
C PHE A 10 -8.94 17.02 -22.54
N LYS A 11 -9.33 17.51 -21.37
CA LYS A 11 -8.39 17.68 -20.26
C LYS A 11 -8.05 16.29 -19.74
N ILE A 12 -7.05 15.65 -20.33
CA ILE A 12 -6.25 14.69 -19.57
C ILE A 12 -5.54 15.53 -18.53
N ALA A 13 -6.18 15.72 -17.40
CA ALA A 13 -5.43 16.01 -16.20
C ALA A 13 -4.62 14.73 -15.95
N TRP A 14 -3.40 14.69 -16.48
CA TRP A 14 -2.35 13.88 -15.87
C TRP A 14 -2.19 14.47 -14.47
N LEU A 15 -3.10 14.08 -13.57
CA LEU A 15 -2.81 14.09 -12.15
C LEU A 15 -1.46 13.37 -12.07
N ASN A 16 -0.45 14.03 -11.50
CA ASN A 16 0.87 13.44 -11.26
C ASN A 16 0.68 12.27 -10.31
N HIS A 17 0.22 11.16 -10.86
CA HIS A 17 -0.01 9.92 -10.16
C HIS A 17 1.35 9.25 -10.06
N ASP A 18 1.86 9.13 -8.83
CA ASP A 18 2.94 8.20 -8.58
C ASP A 18 2.36 6.80 -8.34
N SER A 19 3.23 5.79 -8.37
CA SER A 19 2.82 4.39 -8.26
C SER A 19 2.01 4.10 -7.00
N TRP A 20 2.17 4.87 -5.92
CA TRP A 20 1.36 4.74 -4.72
C TRP A 20 -0.08 5.17 -4.98
N THR A 21 -0.29 6.34 -5.60
CA THR A 21 -1.65 6.85 -5.88
C THR A 21 -2.40 6.00 -6.91
N GLU A 22 -1.71 5.45 -7.91
CA GLU A 22 -2.30 4.53 -8.90
C GLU A 22 -2.76 3.24 -8.22
N SER A 23 -1.86 2.65 -7.41
CA SER A 23 -2.15 1.43 -6.64
C SER A 23 -3.30 1.65 -5.65
N TYR A 24 -3.32 2.80 -5.00
CA TYR A 24 -4.36 3.18 -4.07
C TYR A 24 -5.73 3.28 -4.75
N ILE A 25 -5.83 4.05 -5.85
CA ILE A 25 -7.10 4.25 -6.55
C ILE A 25 -7.60 2.92 -7.13
N GLY A 26 -6.71 2.13 -7.73
CA GLY A 26 -7.04 0.81 -8.27
C GLY A 26 -7.54 -0.15 -7.20
N THR A 27 -6.80 -0.27 -6.10
CA THR A 27 -7.16 -1.16 -4.98
C THR A 27 -8.44 -0.69 -4.29
N ARG A 28 -8.61 0.61 -4.07
CA ARG A 28 -9.83 1.18 -3.49
C ARG A 28 -11.05 0.87 -4.34
N LYS A 29 -10.97 1.09 -5.66
CA LYS A 29 -12.07 0.79 -6.58
C LYS A 29 -12.40 -0.70 -6.56
N LEU A 30 -11.37 -1.54 -6.59
CA LEU A 30 -11.53 -2.99 -6.48
C LEU A 30 -12.29 -3.37 -5.20
N VAL A 31 -11.88 -2.83 -4.06
CA VAL A 31 -12.43 -3.17 -2.74
C VAL A 31 -13.85 -2.68 -2.51
N TYR A 32 -14.18 -1.46 -2.96
CA TYR A 32 -15.47 -0.82 -2.63
C TYR A 32 -16.49 -0.80 -3.77
N GLU A 33 -16.07 -0.97 -5.02
CA GLU A 33 -16.97 -0.88 -6.18
C GLU A 33 -17.09 -2.20 -6.95
N VAL A 34 -16.05 -3.05 -6.93
CA VAL A 34 -16.03 -4.31 -7.69
C VAL A 34 -16.34 -5.52 -6.81
N LEU A 35 -15.69 -5.65 -5.65
CA LEU A 35 -15.93 -6.76 -4.74
C LEU A 35 -17.34 -6.70 -4.13
N PRO A 36 -18.00 -7.85 -3.89
CA PRO A 36 -19.33 -7.88 -3.31
C PRO A 36 -19.31 -7.33 -1.88
N ALA A 37 -20.47 -6.87 -1.41
CA ALA A 37 -20.59 -6.29 -0.08
C ALA A 37 -20.31 -7.31 1.05
N LYS A 38 -20.57 -8.60 0.80
CA LYS A 38 -20.51 -9.71 1.77
C LYS A 38 -19.82 -10.94 1.15
N ASN A 39 -19.30 -11.80 2.02
CA ASN A 39 -18.64 -13.07 1.65
C ASN A 39 -19.60 -14.15 1.10
N ASN A 40 -20.92 -13.92 1.12
CA ASN A 40 -21.91 -14.91 0.71
C ASN A 40 -21.87 -15.25 -0.80
N ASP A 41 -21.20 -14.42 -1.60
CA ASP A 41 -21.05 -14.58 -3.05
C ASP A 41 -19.57 -14.80 -3.45
N LEU A 42 -18.79 -15.52 -2.63
CA LEU A 42 -17.39 -15.84 -2.93
C LEU A 42 -17.29 -16.80 -4.12
N THR A 43 -17.15 -16.23 -5.32
CA THR A 43 -16.73 -16.96 -6.52
C THR A 43 -15.20 -17.10 -6.59
N GLU A 44 -14.70 -17.95 -7.49
CA GLU A 44 -13.26 -18.03 -7.80
C GLU A 44 -12.70 -16.68 -8.24
N GLU A 45 -13.45 -15.96 -9.08
CA GLU A 45 -13.13 -14.60 -9.52
C GLU A 45 -13.05 -13.65 -8.33
N THR A 46 -14.05 -13.66 -7.43
CA THR A 46 -14.06 -12.81 -6.23
C THR A 46 -12.84 -13.07 -5.35
N SER A 47 -12.47 -14.34 -5.18
CA SER A 47 -11.29 -14.73 -4.39
C SER A 47 -9.99 -14.21 -5.01
N ALA A 48 -9.84 -14.33 -6.34
CA ALA A 48 -8.68 -13.80 -7.07
C ALA A 48 -8.60 -12.27 -6.98
N LEU A 49 -9.74 -11.58 -7.06
CA LEU A 49 -9.81 -10.12 -6.90
C LEU A 49 -9.49 -9.70 -5.45
N CYS A 50 -9.89 -10.48 -4.44
CA CYS A 50 -9.48 -10.21 -3.06
C CYS A 50 -7.97 -10.36 -2.88
N GLN A 51 -7.36 -11.38 -3.50
CA GLN A 51 -5.90 -11.54 -3.49
C GLN A 51 -5.20 -10.37 -4.18
N LEU A 52 -5.72 -9.90 -5.31
CA LEU A 52 -5.19 -8.73 -6.00
C LEU A 52 -5.25 -7.48 -5.10
N ALA A 53 -6.33 -7.29 -4.34
CA ALA A 53 -6.44 -6.19 -3.39
C ALA A 53 -5.41 -6.29 -2.25
N VAL A 54 -5.17 -7.49 -1.71
CA VAL A 54 -4.14 -7.75 -0.69
C VAL A 54 -2.74 -7.43 -1.22
N VAL A 55 -2.43 -7.86 -2.45
CA VAL A 55 -1.15 -7.56 -3.11
C VAL A 55 -0.99 -6.06 -3.36
N GLY A 56 -2.04 -5.40 -3.87
CA GLY A 56 -2.05 -3.95 -4.13
C GLY A 56 -1.85 -3.13 -2.86
N ALA A 57 -2.53 -3.49 -1.77
CA ALA A 57 -2.37 -2.86 -0.47
C ALA A 57 -0.94 -3.02 0.08
N ASN A 58 -0.34 -4.21 -0.02
CA ASN A 58 1.04 -4.41 0.37
C ASN A 58 2.00 -3.58 -0.51
N HIS A 59 1.75 -3.51 -1.82
CA HIS A 59 2.58 -2.73 -2.74
C HIS A 59 2.56 -1.23 -2.41
N MET A 60 1.43 -0.68 -1.94
CA MET A 60 1.36 0.69 -1.44
C MET A 60 2.36 0.95 -0.31
N MET A 61 2.45 0.04 0.67
CA MET A 61 3.42 0.15 1.76
C MET A 61 4.87 0.14 1.25
N GLU A 62 5.16 -0.73 0.28
CA GLU A 62 6.48 -0.81 -0.35
C GLU A 62 6.85 0.51 -1.03
N VAL A 63 5.98 1.03 -1.90
CA VAL A 63 6.24 2.28 -2.62
C VAL A 63 6.43 3.45 -1.66
N ALA A 64 5.63 3.51 -0.59
CA ALA A 64 5.78 4.54 0.44
C ALA A 64 7.15 4.43 1.14
N LEU A 65 7.56 3.23 1.57
CA LEU A 65 8.84 3.01 2.24
C LEU A 65 10.02 3.35 1.33
N PHE A 66 10.07 2.79 0.13
CA PHE A 66 11.16 3.05 -0.81
C PHE A 66 11.20 4.51 -1.25
N GLY A 67 10.04 5.17 -1.35
CA GLY A 67 9.94 6.61 -1.59
C GLY A 67 10.57 7.45 -0.47
N LEU A 68 10.41 7.05 0.79
CA LEU A 68 11.00 7.69 1.96
C LEU A 68 12.50 7.40 2.10
N ILE A 69 12.97 6.23 1.68
CA ILE A 69 14.38 5.84 1.77
C ILE A 69 15.23 6.43 0.63
N ARG A 70 14.64 6.59 -0.57
CA ARG A 70 15.37 7.04 -1.77
C ARG A 70 16.23 8.30 -1.57
N PRO A 71 15.77 9.37 -0.87
CA PRO A 71 16.59 10.55 -0.63
C PRO A 71 17.87 10.30 0.19
N HIS A 72 17.95 9.19 0.92
CA HIS A 72 19.09 8.84 1.76
C HIS A 72 20.13 7.95 1.05
N ILE A 73 19.90 7.57 -0.22
CA ILE A 73 20.88 6.82 -1.01
C ILE A 73 22.13 7.68 -1.20
N GLY A 74 23.30 7.13 -0.87
CA GLY A 74 24.57 7.86 -0.93
C GLY A 74 24.72 8.98 0.11
N SER A 75 23.79 9.11 1.06
CA SER A 75 23.96 10.03 2.20
C SER A 75 25.10 9.57 3.11
N GLN A 76 25.76 10.53 3.78
CA GLN A 76 26.78 10.26 4.79
C GLN A 76 26.16 10.26 6.20
N LEU A 77 25.03 9.58 6.37
CA LEU A 77 24.46 9.38 7.68
C LEU A 77 25.38 8.44 8.50
N PRO A 78 25.62 8.71 9.80
CA PRO A 78 26.30 7.76 10.67
C PRO A 78 25.59 6.41 10.58
N ASP A 79 26.35 5.34 10.35
CA ASP A 79 25.87 3.95 10.31
C ASP A 79 24.83 3.62 9.22
N PHE A 80 24.60 4.51 8.26
CA PHE A 80 23.76 4.25 7.09
C PHE A 80 24.45 4.66 5.79
N SER A 81 24.78 3.66 4.97
CA SER A 81 25.20 3.87 3.60
C SER A 81 24.72 2.73 2.73
N ILE A 82 23.88 3.04 1.75
CA ILE A 82 23.47 2.11 0.71
C ILE A 82 23.73 2.71 -0.66
N THR A 83 24.17 1.87 -1.58
CA THR A 83 24.33 2.18 -3.00
C THR A 83 22.98 2.08 -3.72
N GLN A 84 22.86 2.74 -4.89
CA GLN A 84 21.68 2.59 -5.75
C GLN A 84 21.39 1.11 -6.08
N LYS A 85 22.44 0.32 -6.36
CA LYS A 85 22.30 -1.11 -6.62
C LYS A 85 21.72 -1.88 -5.42
N GLN A 86 22.11 -1.54 -4.19
CA GLN A 86 21.56 -2.18 -2.99
C GLN A 86 20.11 -1.78 -2.76
N PHE A 87 19.76 -0.52 -3.05
CA PHE A 87 18.39 -0.03 -3.00
C PHE A 87 17.49 -0.76 -4.01
N ASP A 88 17.91 -0.84 -5.28
CA ASP A 88 17.13 -1.47 -6.36
C ASP A 88 16.90 -2.98 -6.14
N ASN A 89 17.85 -3.65 -5.47
CA ASN A 89 17.74 -5.08 -5.13
C ASN A 89 17.25 -5.31 -3.69
N GLY A 90 16.83 -4.24 -3.00
CA GLY A 90 16.34 -4.29 -1.63
C GLY A 90 14.98 -4.96 -1.55
N GLY A 91 14.83 -5.98 -0.70
CA GLY A 91 13.52 -6.49 -0.35
C GLY A 91 12.83 -5.58 0.68
N TYR A 92 11.49 -5.50 0.63
CA TYR A 92 10.70 -4.69 1.56
C TYR A 92 11.01 -4.98 3.04
N HIS A 93 11.06 -6.25 3.44
CA HIS A 93 11.36 -6.63 4.82
C HIS A 93 12.76 -6.17 5.24
N LYS A 94 13.76 -6.33 4.37
CA LYS A 94 15.13 -5.87 4.63
C LYS A 94 15.17 -4.35 4.81
N ALA A 95 14.43 -3.61 4.00
CA ALA A 95 14.35 -2.15 4.12
C ALA A 95 13.72 -1.75 5.47
N LEU A 96 12.62 -2.40 5.87
CA LEU A 96 11.98 -2.16 7.16
C LEU A 96 12.92 -2.39 8.35
N THR A 97 13.61 -3.53 8.38
CA THR A 97 14.40 -3.95 9.55
C THR A 97 15.79 -3.33 9.61
N ASN A 98 16.41 -3.03 8.47
CA ASN A 98 17.82 -2.67 8.43
C ASN A 98 18.07 -1.22 8.01
N TRP A 99 17.10 -0.56 7.37
CA TRP A 99 17.32 0.78 6.80
C TRP A 99 16.53 1.86 7.54
N VAL A 100 15.39 1.53 8.14
CA VAL A 100 14.56 2.54 8.83
C VAL A 100 15.25 3.11 10.07
N GLU A 101 15.74 2.25 10.96
CA GLU A 101 16.37 2.71 12.21
C GLU A 101 17.58 3.62 11.97
N PRO A 102 18.54 3.26 11.09
CA PRO A 102 19.66 4.17 10.80
C PRO A 102 19.25 5.51 10.18
N ILE A 103 18.14 5.57 9.44
CA ILE A 103 17.63 6.82 8.85
C ILE A 103 16.90 7.68 9.87
N THR A 104 16.07 7.07 10.71
CA THR A 104 15.13 7.78 11.60
C THR A 104 15.62 7.89 13.04
N GLY A 105 16.70 7.19 13.39
CA GLY A 105 17.24 7.09 14.74
C GLY A 105 16.43 6.18 15.68
N SER A 106 15.37 5.52 15.18
CA SER A 106 14.56 4.59 15.97
C SER A 106 13.96 3.48 15.12
N PRO A 107 13.87 2.24 15.64
CA PRO A 107 13.25 1.14 14.91
C PRO A 107 11.74 1.30 14.82
N LEU A 108 11.13 0.67 13.81
CA LEU A 108 9.68 0.49 13.75
C LEU A 108 9.25 -0.59 14.73
N ASP A 109 8.23 -0.31 15.52
CA ASP A 109 7.59 -1.31 16.37
C ASP A 109 6.64 -2.18 15.55
N LEU A 110 7.13 -3.31 15.04
CA LEU A 110 6.34 -4.28 14.28
C LEU A 110 5.40 -5.13 15.16
N SER A 111 5.37 -4.90 16.48
CA SER A 111 4.46 -5.56 17.42
C SER A 111 3.23 -4.73 17.77
N ALA A 112 3.19 -3.46 17.35
CA ALA A 112 2.10 -2.53 17.58
C ALA A 112 1.44 -2.08 16.27
N GLU A 113 0.18 -1.66 16.35
CA GLU A 113 -0.52 -1.09 15.20
C GLU A 113 0.03 0.30 14.82
N PRO A 114 0.05 0.67 13.53
CA PRO A 114 -0.44 -0.12 12.39
C PRO A 114 0.58 -1.10 11.80
N PHE A 115 1.83 -1.10 12.29
CA PHE A 115 2.91 -1.86 11.65
C PHE A 115 2.77 -3.37 11.80
N LEU A 116 2.20 -3.85 12.92
CA LEU A 116 1.79 -5.25 13.11
C LEU A 116 0.92 -5.73 11.94
N SER A 117 -0.14 -4.98 11.61
CA SER A 117 -1.02 -5.31 10.47
C SER A 117 -0.29 -5.31 9.14
N THR A 118 0.60 -4.34 8.91
CA THR A 118 1.36 -4.29 7.65
C THR A 118 2.38 -5.43 7.52
N GLU A 119 2.94 -5.91 8.63
CA GLU A 119 3.85 -7.06 8.63
C GLU A 119 3.09 -8.38 8.41
N LEU A 120 1.90 -8.53 8.99
CA LEU A 120 1.02 -9.66 8.70
C LEU A 120 0.51 -9.64 7.25
N LEU A 121 0.19 -8.46 6.73
CA LEU A 121 -0.16 -8.27 5.32
C LEU A 121 0.98 -8.69 4.39
N ARG A 122 2.22 -8.31 4.70
CA ARG A 122 3.42 -8.72 3.96
C ARG A 122 3.60 -10.24 3.96
N LYS A 123 3.44 -10.89 5.12
CA LYS A 123 3.50 -12.35 5.24
C LYS A 123 2.43 -13.01 4.37
N ARG A 124 1.18 -12.54 4.45
CA ARG A 124 0.08 -13.07 3.62
C ARG A 124 0.35 -12.89 2.13
N ARG A 125 0.84 -11.73 1.72
CA ARG A 125 1.25 -11.48 0.32
C ARG A 125 2.29 -12.50 -0.14
N ASN A 126 3.30 -12.77 0.68
CA ASN A 126 4.32 -13.76 0.36
C ASN A 126 3.73 -15.16 0.20
N ASP A 127 2.81 -15.56 1.07
CA ASP A 127 2.11 -16.86 0.98
C ASP A 127 1.32 -16.98 -0.32
N THR A 128 0.58 -15.93 -0.69
CA THR A 128 -0.18 -15.85 -1.96
C THR A 128 0.73 -15.96 -3.20
N VAL A 129 1.92 -15.35 -3.17
CA VAL A 129 2.84 -15.36 -4.32
C VAL A 129 3.64 -16.68 -4.42
N HIS A 130 3.95 -17.33 -3.30
CA HIS A 130 4.98 -18.38 -3.25
C HIS A 130 4.49 -19.80 -2.92
N LYS A 131 3.28 -20.19 -3.37
CA LYS A 131 2.75 -21.59 -3.45
C LYS A 131 1.73 -22.02 -2.38
N SER A 132 1.08 -21.09 -1.70
CA SER A 132 -0.15 -21.40 -0.95
C SER A 132 -1.30 -20.73 -1.66
N SER A 133 -2.35 -21.47 -2.05
CA SER A 133 -3.64 -20.86 -2.42
C SER A 133 -4.25 -20.25 -1.15
N ALA A 134 -3.65 -19.17 -0.70
CA ALA A 134 -4.08 -18.36 0.42
C ALA A 134 -5.39 -17.69 -0.01
N ILE A 135 -6.52 -18.33 0.29
CA ILE A 135 -7.85 -17.80 0.01
C ILE A 135 -7.96 -16.42 0.68
N ALA A 136 -8.29 -15.40 -0.08
CA ALA A 136 -8.53 -14.06 0.45
C ALA A 136 -10.04 -13.80 0.45
N THR A 137 -10.55 -13.28 1.56
CA THR A 137 -11.96 -12.87 1.68
C THR A 137 -12.12 -11.38 1.39
N VAL A 138 -13.36 -10.93 1.22
CA VAL A 138 -13.66 -9.49 1.03
C VAL A 138 -13.25 -8.69 2.28
N GLU A 139 -13.45 -9.27 3.46
CA GLU A 139 -13.02 -8.67 4.72
C GLU A 139 -11.51 -8.47 4.77
N MET A 140 -10.73 -9.48 4.36
CA MET A 140 -9.27 -9.36 4.26
C MET A 140 -8.87 -8.26 3.27
N ALA A 141 -9.55 -8.15 2.13
CA ALA A 141 -9.27 -7.11 1.13
C ALA A 141 -9.51 -5.69 1.68
N ARG A 142 -10.61 -5.50 2.42
CA ARG A 142 -10.94 -4.22 3.09
C ARG A 142 -9.96 -3.86 4.18
N ALA A 143 -9.69 -4.80 5.09
CA ALA A 143 -8.73 -4.61 6.17
C ALA A 143 -7.31 -4.35 5.64
N ALA A 144 -6.91 -5.05 4.56
CA ALA A 144 -5.61 -4.84 3.92
C ALA A 144 -5.46 -3.41 3.41
N LEU A 145 -6.45 -2.91 2.66
CA LEU A 145 -6.44 -1.54 2.15
C LEU A 145 -6.40 -0.51 3.29
N TYR A 146 -7.24 -0.69 4.31
CA TYR A 146 -7.29 0.21 5.46
C TYR A 146 -5.96 0.22 6.23
N SER A 147 -5.43 -0.94 6.59
CA SER A 147 -4.13 -1.05 7.28
C SER A 147 -2.97 -0.53 6.45
N ALA A 148 -2.99 -0.65 5.12
CA ALA A 148 -1.96 -0.05 4.26
C ALA A 148 -2.03 1.48 4.25
N VAL A 149 -3.23 2.06 4.30
CA VAL A 149 -3.41 3.52 4.41
C VAL A 149 -2.92 4.02 5.77
N GLU A 150 -3.34 3.40 6.88
CA GLU A 150 -2.90 3.77 8.22
C GLU A 150 -1.39 3.54 8.41
N GLY A 151 -0.87 2.41 7.91
CA GLY A 151 0.56 2.10 7.88
C GLY A 151 1.36 3.15 7.10
N THR A 152 0.85 3.62 5.96
CA THR A 152 1.51 4.68 5.19
C THR A 152 1.54 5.98 5.99
N LYS A 153 0.44 6.37 6.63
CA LYS A 153 0.40 7.59 7.48
C LYS A 153 1.40 7.51 8.63
N ALA A 154 1.44 6.38 9.33
CA ALA A 154 2.36 6.14 10.43
C ALA A 154 3.82 6.13 9.95
N LEU A 155 4.11 5.56 8.78
CA LEU A 155 5.46 5.52 8.22
C LEU A 155 5.98 6.93 7.90
N TYR A 156 5.16 7.79 7.30
CA TYR A 156 5.55 9.19 7.08
C TYR A 156 5.81 9.91 8.40
N THR A 157 4.96 9.69 9.40
CA THR A 157 5.12 10.26 10.75
C THR A 157 6.43 9.80 11.40
N HIS A 158 6.76 8.50 11.30
CA HIS A 158 8.00 7.92 11.83
C HIS A 158 9.25 8.52 11.19
N PHE A 159 9.19 8.82 9.89
CA PHE A 159 10.26 9.52 9.17
C PHE A 159 10.27 11.05 9.40
N GLY A 160 9.38 11.59 10.24
CA GLY A 160 9.27 13.03 10.46
C GLY A 160 8.74 13.83 9.25
N ASN A 161 8.11 13.16 8.29
CA ASN A 161 7.63 13.73 7.04
C ASN A 161 6.11 13.91 7.04
N GLN A 162 5.62 14.94 6.37
CA GLN A 162 4.19 15.05 6.09
C GLN A 162 3.79 14.10 4.96
N SER A 163 2.67 13.39 5.11
CA SER A 163 2.16 12.51 4.06
C SER A 163 1.76 13.31 2.83
N LYS A 164 2.49 13.14 1.73
CA LYS A 164 2.18 13.73 0.42
C LYS A 164 0.89 13.18 -0.20
N TYR A 165 0.34 12.09 0.35
CA TYR A 165 -0.87 11.44 -0.16
C TYR A 165 -2.17 11.96 0.47
N ARG A 166 -2.08 12.87 1.44
CA ARG A 166 -3.24 13.47 2.11
C ARG A 166 -4.33 13.98 1.14
N PRO A 167 -4.02 14.73 0.06
CA PRO A 167 -5.05 15.20 -0.88
C PRO A 167 -5.82 14.07 -1.57
N PHE A 168 -5.16 12.94 -1.85
CA PHE A 168 -5.81 11.78 -2.46
C PHE A 168 -6.72 11.05 -1.47
N LEU A 169 -6.28 10.92 -0.22
CA LEU A 169 -7.07 10.31 0.85
C LEU A 169 -8.29 11.16 1.24
N GLU A 170 -8.20 12.48 1.11
CA GLU A 170 -9.35 13.39 1.31
C GLU A 170 -10.35 13.30 0.14
N LYS A 171 -9.85 13.23 -1.10
CA LYS A 171 -10.70 13.12 -2.30
C LYS A 171 -11.36 11.75 -2.44
N TYR A 172 -10.64 10.71 -2.08
CA TYR A 172 -11.10 9.32 -2.13
C TYR A 172 -10.87 8.73 -0.75
N PRO A 173 -11.81 8.83 0.19
CA PRO A 173 -11.60 8.27 1.52
C PRO A 173 -11.68 6.74 1.50
N VAL A 174 -10.94 6.11 2.42
CA VAL A 174 -11.19 4.73 2.85
C VAL A 174 -12.20 4.74 3.99
N HIS A 175 -13.04 3.71 4.05
CA HIS A 175 -13.90 3.49 5.20
C HIS A 175 -13.07 3.00 6.38
N GLN A 176 -13.55 3.26 7.59
CA GLN A 176 -12.97 2.66 8.78
C GLN A 176 -13.26 1.16 8.75
N GLU A 177 -12.21 0.36 8.76
CA GLU A 177 -12.27 -1.10 8.74
C GLU A 177 -11.44 -1.65 9.92
N PRO A 178 -11.63 -2.93 10.29
CA PRO A 178 -10.72 -3.60 11.21
C PRO A 178 -9.28 -3.58 10.68
N MET A 179 -8.32 -3.55 11.59
CA MET A 179 -6.92 -3.73 11.26
C MET A 179 -6.68 -5.15 10.73
N PHE A 180 -5.79 -5.33 9.76
CA PHE A 180 -5.53 -6.63 9.13
C PHE A 180 -5.12 -7.71 10.14
N SER A 181 -4.44 -7.33 11.23
CA SER A 181 -4.09 -8.21 12.35
C SER A 181 -5.30 -8.82 13.07
N SER A 182 -6.46 -8.17 13.01
CA SER A 182 -7.70 -8.61 13.66
C SER A 182 -8.56 -9.51 12.77
N VAL A 183 -8.20 -9.66 11.49
CA VAL A 183 -8.94 -10.51 10.55
C VAL A 183 -8.51 -11.95 10.70
N GLN A 184 -9.48 -12.86 10.79
CA GLN A 184 -9.21 -14.28 10.86
C GLN A 184 -8.71 -14.81 9.51
N LEU A 185 -7.49 -15.33 9.49
CA LEU A 185 -6.90 -15.93 8.30
C LEU A 185 -7.41 -17.38 8.13
N PRO A 186 -7.95 -17.75 6.95
CA PRO A 186 -8.25 -19.14 6.62
C PRO A 186 -6.98 -19.93 6.29
#